data_AF-A0A7C3C386-F1
#
_entry.id   AF-A0A7C3C386-F1
#
_cell.length_a   1.000
_cell.length_b   1.000
_cell.length_c   1.000
_cell.angle_alpha   90.00
_cell.angle_beta   90.00
_cell.angle_gamma   90.00
#
_symmetry.space_group_name_H-M   'P 1'
#
loop_
_entity.id
_entity.type
_entity.pdbx_description
1 polymer ?
#
loop_
_entity_poly.entity_id
_entity_poly.type
_entity_poly.pdbx_seq_one_letter_code
_entity_poly.pdbx_strand_id
1 'polypeptide(L)' 'MAKKKKAIELTQKQLEFTENETTYKLIRFKPENMTLDVIRYEQGEKLGEFNIPFAHLPKALKKIIKPN' A
#
# COMPACT_ATOMS: atom_id res chain seq x y z
N MET A 1 5.35 -6.53 27.17
CA MET A 1 5.09 -5.38 26.26
C MET A 1 5.06 -5.91 24.84
N ALA A 2 3.95 -5.75 24.11
CA ALA A 2 3.84 -6.26 22.74
C ALA A 2 4.90 -5.57 21.85
N LYS A 3 5.70 -6.37 21.12
CA LYS A 3 6.63 -5.85 20.10
C LYS A 3 5.83 -5.01 19.11
N LYS A 4 6.02 -3.68 19.13
CA LYS A 4 5.49 -2.79 18.09
C LYS A 4 5.94 -3.30 16.73
N LYS A 5 4.99 -3.65 15.86
CA LYS A 5 5.31 -4.16 14.53
C LYS A 5 5.82 -2.98 13.71
N LYS A 6 7.09 -3.00 13.32
CA LYS A 6 7.68 -1.93 12.52
C LYS A 6 6.93 -1.79 11.20
N ALA A 7 6.81 -0.56 10.72
CA ALA A 7 6.34 -0.30 9.37
C ALA A 7 7.27 -0.97 8.35
N ILE A 8 6.68 -1.51 7.30
CA ILE A 8 7.38 -2.20 6.21
C ILE A 8 7.42 -1.25 5.03
N GLU A 9 8.63 -0.84 4.64
CA GLU A 9 8.84 -0.01 3.46
C GLU A 9 8.67 -0.85 2.19
N LEU A 10 7.84 -0.37 1.25
CA LEU A 10 7.47 -1.08 0.02
C LEU A 10 7.94 -0.35 -1.25
N THR A 11 8.46 0.88 -1.13
CA THR A 11 8.97 1.69 -2.25
C THR A 11 9.99 0.94 -3.12
N GLN A 12 10.86 0.12 -2.52
CA GLN A 12 11.84 -0.69 -3.25
C GLN A 12 11.21 -1.80 -4.11
N LYS A 13 10.02 -2.28 -3.74
CA LYS A 13 9.32 -3.33 -4.49
C LYS A 13 8.55 -2.80 -5.69
N GLN A 14 8.43 -1.48 -5.83
CA GLN A 14 7.73 -0.80 -6.92
C GLN A 14 6.33 -1.39 -7.18
N LEU A 15 5.62 -1.75 -6.10
CA LEU A 15 4.30 -2.36 -6.20
C LEU A 15 3.28 -1.28 -6.51
N GLU A 16 2.40 -1.56 -7.47
CA GLU A 16 1.28 -0.70 -7.81
C GLU A 16 0.09 -1.56 -8.26
N PHE A 17 -1.11 -0.96 -8.18
CA PHE A 17 -2.32 -1.54 -8.75
C PHE A 17 -3.19 -0.43 -9.30
N THR A 18 -3.98 -0.77 -10.31
CA THR A 18 -4.96 0.14 -10.91
C THR A 18 -6.35 -0.34 -10.56
N GLU A 19 -7.20 0.57 -10.10
CA GLU A 19 -8.61 0.34 -9.80
C GLU A 19 -9.40 1.57 -10.28
N ASN A 20 -10.44 1.36 -11.09
CA ASN A 20 -11.30 2.43 -11.61
C ASN A 20 -10.52 3.62 -12.20
N GLU A 21 -9.59 3.36 -13.13
CA GLU A 21 -8.74 4.37 -13.79
C GLU A 21 -7.78 5.12 -12.87
N THR A 22 -7.79 4.80 -11.58
CA THR A 22 -6.85 5.29 -10.59
C THR A 22 -5.73 4.29 -10.41
N THR A 23 -4.48 4.74 -10.53
CA THR A 23 -3.31 3.94 -10.18
C THR A 23 -2.82 4.28 -8.78
N TYR A 24 -2.56 3.26 -7.98
CA TYR A 24 -2.09 3.37 -6.61
C TYR A 24 -0.72 2.71 -6.49
N LYS A 25 0.30 3.50 -6.18
CA LYS A 25 1.67 3.03 -5.94
C LYS A 25 1.94 2.88 -4.45
N LEU A 26 2.35 1.70 -4.02
CA LEU A 26 2.53 1.38 -2.60
C LEU A 26 3.85 1.93 -2.06
N ILE A 27 3.78 2.65 -0.94
CA ILE A 27 4.94 3.28 -0.29
C ILE A 27 5.34 2.50 0.96
N ARG A 28 4.39 2.34 1.89
CA ARG A 28 4.66 1.80 3.22
C ARG A 28 3.45 1.08 3.77
N PHE A 29 3.67 -0.09 4.36
CA PHE A 29 2.66 -0.82 5.11
C PHE A 29 2.86 -0.62 6.61
N LYS A 30 1.78 -0.24 7.30
CA LYS A 30 1.72 -0.02 8.75
C LYS A 30 0.94 -1.20 9.38
N PRO A 31 1.63 -2.28 9.80
CA PRO A 31 0.98 -3.47 10.35
C PRO A 31 0.29 -3.24 11.70
N GLU A 32 0.62 -2.16 12.42
CA GLU A 32 -0.06 -1.78 13.67
C GLU A 32 -1.51 -1.37 13.42
N ASN A 33 -1.75 -0.59 12.35
CA ASN A 33 -3.08 -0.06 12.01
C ASN A 33 -3.73 -0.79 10.83
N MET A 34 -3.03 -1.75 10.22
CA MET A 34 -3.45 -2.45 9.00
C MET A 34 -3.77 -1.49 7.84
N THR A 35 -2.97 -0.43 7.69
CA THR A 35 -3.09 0.54 6.60
C THR A 35 -1.85 0.61 5.73
N LEU A 36 -2.00 1.12 4.52
CA LEU A 36 -0.91 1.45 3.61
C LEU A 36 -0.92 2.93 3.26
N ASP A 37 0.27 3.49 3.20
CA ASP A 37 0.52 4.74 2.49
C ASP A 37 0.77 4.41 1.02
N VAL A 38 0.02 5.07 0.14
CA VAL A 38 0.06 4.90 -1.32
C VAL A 38 0.13 6.26 -2.01
N ILE A 39 0.75 6.33 -3.18
CA ILE A 39 0.61 7.48 -4.08
C ILE A 39 -0.54 7.19 -5.04
N ARG A 40 -1.51 8.09 -5.11
CA ARG A 40 -2.61 8.00 -6.07
C ARG A 40 -2.28 8.79 -7.33
N TYR A 41 -2.55 8.18 -8.48
CA TYR A 41 -2.47 8.79 -9.79
C TYR A 41 -3.82 8.65 -10.48
N GLU A 42 -4.38 9.74 -11.01
CA GLU A 42 -5.58 9.73 -11.85
C GLU A 42 -5.22 10.31 -13.21
N GLN A 43 -5.57 9.63 -14.30
CA GLN A 43 -5.28 10.08 -15.67
C GLN A 43 -3.80 10.42 -15.92
N GLY A 44 -2.88 9.80 -15.17
CA GLY A 44 -1.44 10.05 -15.24
C GLY A 44 -0.95 11.20 -14.35
N GLU A 45 -1.84 11.95 -13.71
CA GLU A 45 -1.48 13.03 -12.78
C GLU A 45 -1.33 12.50 -11.35
N LYS A 46 -0.23 12.85 -10.69
CA LYS A 46 0.00 12.52 -9.28
C LYS A 46 -0.88 13.39 -8.41
N LEU A 47 -1.86 12.77 -7.74
CA LEU A 47 -2.74 13.47 -6.80
C LEU A 47 -2.11 13.67 -5.43
N GLY A 48 -1.20 12.78 -5.04
CA GLY A 48 -0.50 12.86 -3.76
C GLY A 48 -0.47 11.54 -3.01
N GLU A 49 -0.13 11.62 -1.72
CA GLU A 49 -0.06 10.48 -0.81
C GLU A 49 -1.38 10.30 -0.07
N PHE A 50 -1.86 9.06 -0.02
CA PHE A 50 -3.11 8.67 0.60
C PHE A 50 -2.88 7.49 1.53
N ASN A 51 -3.66 7.41 2.60
CA ASN A 51 -3.69 6.25 3.48
C ASN A 51 -4.92 5.41 3.18
N ILE A 52 -4.72 4.13 2.83
CA ILE A 52 -5.81 3.19 2.53
C ILE A 52 -5.75 1.96 3.44
N PRO A 53 -6.88 1.31 3.76
CA PRO A 53 -6.85 0.07 4.50
C PRO A 53 -6.25 -1.08 3.68
N PHE A 54 -5.41 -1.92 4.30
CA PHE A 54 -4.80 -3.10 3.67
C PHE A 54 -5.85 -4.05 3.04
N ALA A 55 -7.06 -4.05 3.59
CA ALA A 55 -8.18 -4.84 3.09
C ALA A 55 -8.61 -4.50 1.66
N HIS A 56 -8.34 -3.28 1.16
CA HIS A 56 -8.68 -2.89 -0.21
C HIS A 56 -7.66 -3.36 -1.25
N LEU A 57 -6.47 -3.82 -0.82
CA LEU A 57 -5.48 -4.30 -1.78
C LEU A 57 -5.96 -5.57 -2.53
N PRO A 58 -5.58 -5.73 -3.81
CA PRO A 58 -5.73 -6.99 -4.53
C PRO A 58 -5.10 -8.16 -3.78
N LYS A 59 -5.70 -9.36 -3.89
CA LYS A 59 -5.20 -10.58 -3.22
C LYS A 59 -3.72 -10.88 -3.55
N ALA A 60 -3.28 -10.59 -4.77
CA ALA A 60 -1.89 -10.76 -5.20
C ALA A 60 -0.93 -9.88 -4.38
N LEU A 61 -1.23 -8.58 -4.23
CA LEU A 61 -0.40 -7.65 -3.46
C LEU A 61 -0.40 -7.99 -1.96
N LYS A 62 -1.55 -8.40 -1.41
CA LYS A 62 -1.65 -8.84 -0.01
C LYS A 62 -0.67 -9.96 0.31
N LYS A 63 -0.53 -10.96 -0.58
CA LYS A 63 0.43 -12.06 -0.44
C LYS A 63 1.89 -11.62 -0.54
N ILE A 64 2.20 -10.60 -1.34
CA ILE A 64 3.57 -10.08 -1.50
C ILE A 64 4.03 -9.28 -0.26
N ILE A 65 3.11 -8.50 0.32
CA ILE A 65 3.37 -7.61 1.46
C ILE A 65 3.37 -8.41 2.76
N LYS A 66 2.42 -9.33 2.89
CA LYS A 66 2.28 -10.23 4.03
C LYS A 66 2.18 -11.67 3.51
N PRO A 67 3.31 -12.28 3.12
CA PRO A 67 3.36 -13.71 2.83
C PRO A 67 3.13 -14.42 4.15
N ASN A 68 2.01 -15.12 4.26
CA ASN A 68 1.53 -15.72 5.49
C ASN A 68 0.93 -17.08 5.18
#